data_AF-A0A1W9UXK8-F1
#
_entry.id   AF-A0A1W9UXK8-F1
#
_cell.length_a   1.000
_cell.length_b   1.000
_cell.length_c   1.000
_cell.angle_alpha   90.00
_cell.angle_beta   90.00
_cell.angle_gamma   90.00
#
_symmetry.space_group_name_H-M   'P 1'
#
loop_
_entity.id
_entity.type
_entity.pdbx_description
1 polymer ?
#
loop_
_entity_poly.entity_id
_entity_poly.type
_entity_poly.pdbx_seq_one_letter_code
_entity_poly.pdbx_strand_id
1 'polypeptide(L)'
;MRYIALFKARILVLLAGLVDILPKLDIRKYKVKLGEREFFINSINNPDAIDKVMLFTPGLWTPEVSANVENWERYAPLIPIPNRVNIFVTNEGNGKIPIEKAIKIWDGQAPLPSFGAVLSFDKAYFQKIFPKTAILLGQRVKVEPVFPKNSPFSSYRQIMGGLVPAVVDKQHIYRVRTIAQLKEQLRIYGNATSPIARCGRESNNFDPRIREPAGVLIQTHNQIGWVLFDGRHELSIGASVVDVANILKILETKNVFGERIEQAVFVDGGSAMKVYTVESDGSNTRLNILNRVAAGSRNKPGIDPEGLNLYSTLQLDLQKQGE
;
A
#
# COMPACT_ATOMS: atom_id res chain seq x y z
N MET A 1 8.99 7.91 5.86
CA MET A 1 8.08 6.99 6.56
C MET A 1 8.64 5.59 6.44
N ARG A 2 9.33 5.09 7.48
CA ARG A 2 9.42 3.63 7.69
C ARG A 2 8.01 3.19 8.10
N TYR A 3 7.20 2.96 7.06
CA TYR A 3 5.81 2.49 6.99
C TYR A 3 4.93 2.72 8.24
N ILE A 4 4.10 3.77 8.23
CA ILE A 4 2.73 3.61 8.77
C ILE A 4 2.03 2.74 7.73
N ALA A 5 2.08 1.43 7.95
CA ALA A 5 1.57 0.46 6.99
C ALA A 5 0.05 0.51 6.98
N LEU A 6 -0.51 1.31 6.09
CA LEU A 6 -1.92 1.21 5.76
C LEU A 6 -2.12 -0.05 4.94
N PHE A 7 -2.85 -1.00 5.54
CA PHE A 7 -3.71 -2.05 4.97
C PHE A 7 -3.48 -2.43 3.50
N LYS A 8 -2.25 -2.74 3.12
CA LYS A 8 -1.95 -3.17 1.75
C LYS A 8 -1.21 -4.49 1.85
N ALA A 9 -1.53 -5.39 0.93
CA ALA A 9 -0.80 -6.64 0.77
C ALA A 9 0.69 -6.35 0.52
N ARG A 10 1.54 -7.29 0.91
CA ARG A 10 2.99 -7.17 0.87
C ARG A 10 3.58 -8.37 0.17
N ILE A 11 4.61 -8.10 -0.60
CA ILE A 11 5.48 -9.12 -1.17
C ILE A 11 6.76 -9.07 -0.33
N LEU A 12 7.18 -10.22 0.17
CA LEU A 12 8.26 -10.35 1.14
C LEU A 12 9.25 -11.35 0.60
N VAL A 13 10.52 -10.98 0.57
CA VAL A 13 11.61 -11.89 0.20
C VAL A 13 12.35 -12.23 1.48
N LEU A 14 12.33 -13.50 1.86
CA LEU A 14 13.08 -14.05 2.98
C LEU A 14 14.59 -13.97 2.72
N LEU A 15 15.40 -13.96 3.77
CA LEU A 15 16.87 -14.02 3.68
C LEU A 15 17.35 -15.25 2.89
N ALA A 16 16.58 -16.34 2.95
CA ALA A 16 16.82 -17.57 2.18
C ALA A 16 16.42 -17.46 0.69
N GLY A 17 15.88 -16.33 0.23
CA GLY A 17 15.44 -16.11 -1.16
C GLY A 17 14.00 -16.53 -1.45
N LEU A 18 13.35 -17.26 -0.55
CA LEU A 18 11.93 -17.62 -0.65
C LEU A 18 11.04 -16.38 -0.59
N VAL A 19 9.88 -16.43 -1.24
CA VAL A 19 9.00 -15.27 -1.38
C VAL A 19 7.62 -15.57 -0.81
N ASP A 20 7.15 -14.70 0.07
CA ASP A 20 5.82 -14.77 0.69
C ASP A 20 4.97 -13.57 0.28
N ILE A 21 3.69 -13.81 0.02
CA ILE A 21 2.68 -12.76 -0.11
C ILE A 21 1.88 -12.71 1.19
N LEU A 22 2.05 -11.63 1.97
CA LEU A 22 1.20 -11.37 3.13
C LEU A 22 0.06 -10.43 2.74
N PRO A 23 -1.21 -10.86 2.84
CA PRO A 23 -2.36 -10.03 2.49
C PRO A 23 -2.52 -8.82 3.43
N LYS A 24 -2.07 -8.96 4.69
CA LYS A 24 -2.12 -7.90 5.69
C LYS A 24 -0.96 -8.04 6.68
N LEU A 25 -0.39 -6.89 7.06
CA LEU A 25 0.56 -6.80 8.16
C LEU A 25 -0.20 -6.61 9.47
N ASP A 26 0.05 -7.49 10.44
CA ASP A 26 -0.46 -7.31 11.80
C ASP A 26 0.54 -6.48 12.63
N ILE A 27 0.12 -5.27 13.02
CA ILE A 27 0.88 -4.34 13.84
C ILE A 27 0.12 -4.15 15.14
N ARG A 28 0.73 -4.54 16.27
CA ARG A 28 0.07 -4.46 17.58
C ARG A 28 -0.06 -3.03 18.08
N LYS A 29 1.00 -2.25 17.91
CA LYS A 29 1.08 -0.85 18.33
C LYS A 29 2.23 -0.16 17.61
N TYR A 30 2.25 1.17 17.65
CA TYR A 30 3.40 1.96 17.26
C TYR A 30 4.09 2.53 18.48
N LYS A 31 5.43 2.43 18.51
CA LYS A 31 6.29 3.19 19.41
C LYS A 31 6.63 4.50 18.70
N VAL A 32 6.33 5.62 19.33
CA VAL A 32 6.54 6.95 18.74
C VAL A 32 7.46 7.78 19.63
N LYS A 33 8.50 8.37 19.02
CA LYS A 33 9.36 9.38 19.64
C LYS A 33 9.13 10.73 18.97
N LEU A 34 8.74 11.74 19.74
CA LEU A 34 8.60 13.14 19.31
C LEU A 34 9.42 14.02 20.26
N GLY A 35 10.49 14.62 19.75
CA GLY A 35 11.51 15.25 20.59
C GLY A 35 12.11 14.23 21.55
N GLU A 36 12.16 14.56 22.83
CA GLU A 36 12.64 13.64 23.89
C GLU A 36 11.55 12.79 24.53
N ARG A 37 10.31 12.85 24.02
CA ARG A 37 9.20 12.07 24.56
C ARG A 37 8.96 10.82 23.74
N GLU A 38 8.71 9.73 24.46
CA GLU A 38 8.37 8.45 23.91
C GLU A 38 7.03 7.99 24.45
N PHE A 39 6.16 7.49 23.56
CA PHE A 39 4.84 6.98 23.90
C PHE A 39 4.42 5.89 22.92
N PHE A 40 3.36 5.17 23.27
CA PHE A 40 2.79 4.12 22.43
C PHE A 40 1.43 4.54 21.89
N ILE A 41 1.12 4.08 20.69
CA ILE A 41 -0.18 4.25 20.05
C ILE A 41 -0.74 2.87 19.77
N ASN A 42 -1.91 2.58 20.34
CA ASN A 42 -2.61 1.31 20.13
C ASN A 42 -3.84 1.48 19.22
N SER A 43 -4.37 2.69 19.08
CA SER A 43 -5.48 3.00 18.18
C SER A 43 -5.00 3.69 16.90
N ILE A 44 -5.26 3.07 15.75
CA ILE A 44 -4.91 3.58 14.42
C ILE A 44 -6.19 3.60 13.58
N ASN A 45 -6.58 4.77 13.07
CA ASN A 45 -7.79 4.97 12.27
C ASN A 45 -9.06 4.37 12.90
N ASN A 46 -9.11 4.21 14.23
CA ASN A 46 -10.26 3.67 14.94
C ASN A 46 -10.75 4.71 15.95
N PRO A 47 -11.73 5.54 15.57
CA PRO A 47 -12.22 6.59 16.45
C PRO A 47 -12.96 6.04 17.69
N ASP A 48 -13.54 4.84 17.59
CA ASP A 48 -14.35 4.23 18.65
C ASP A 48 -13.51 3.70 19.82
N ALA A 49 -12.23 3.41 19.60
CA ALA A 49 -11.35 2.88 20.64
C ALA A 49 -10.96 3.91 21.72
N ILE A 50 -11.17 5.21 21.46
CA ILE A 50 -10.82 6.38 22.30
C ILE A 50 -9.63 6.11 23.25
N ASP A 51 -8.41 6.28 22.75
CA ASP A 51 -7.16 6.12 23.53
C ASP A 51 -6.58 7.49 23.93
N LYS A 52 -5.56 7.50 24.81
CA LYS A 52 -4.81 8.70 25.21
C LYS A 52 -4.07 9.34 24.03
N VAL A 53 -3.59 8.51 23.11
CA VAL A 53 -2.98 8.92 21.85
C VAL A 53 -3.48 8.02 20.73
N MET A 54 -3.92 8.63 19.64
CA MET A 54 -4.47 7.96 18.48
C MET A 54 -3.73 8.41 17.22
N LEU A 55 -3.58 7.51 16.26
CA LEU A 55 -2.97 7.80 14.96
C LEU A 55 -4.04 7.83 13.88
N PHE A 56 -4.23 8.98 13.26
CA PHE A 56 -5.10 9.12 12.09
C PHE A 56 -4.26 9.36 10.85
N THR A 57 -4.67 8.74 9.76
CA THR A 57 -3.95 8.77 8.48
C THR A 57 -4.98 9.01 7.38
N PRO A 58 -4.54 9.24 6.13
CA PRO A 58 -5.40 9.14 4.95
C PRO A 58 -6.39 7.95 4.92
N GLY A 59 -6.04 6.85 5.60
CA GLY A 59 -6.86 5.64 5.61
C GLY A 59 -7.97 5.59 6.67
N LEU A 60 -8.30 6.68 7.36
CA LEU A 60 -9.50 6.71 8.21
C LEU A 60 -10.76 6.56 7.35
N TRP A 61 -11.67 5.67 7.75
CA TRP A 61 -12.94 5.48 7.06
C TRP A 61 -14.07 5.30 8.08
N THR A 62 -14.95 6.29 8.17
CA THR A 62 -16.15 6.29 9.00
C THR A 62 -17.35 6.68 8.15
N PRO A 63 -18.60 6.45 8.60
CA PRO A 63 -19.79 6.94 7.91
C PRO A 63 -19.69 8.44 7.56
N GLU A 64 -19.25 9.28 8.48
CA GLU A 64 -19.10 10.73 8.30
C GLU A 64 -18.03 11.09 7.27
N VAL A 65 -16.88 10.40 7.32
CA VAL A 65 -15.78 10.58 6.34
C VAL A 65 -16.21 10.10 4.96
N SER A 66 -17.01 9.04 4.88
CA SER A 66 -17.45 8.43 3.62
C SER A 66 -18.59 9.19 2.93
N ALA A 67 -19.45 9.86 3.69
CA ALA A 67 -20.64 10.55 3.17
C ALA A 67 -20.31 11.66 2.16
N ASN A 68 -19.11 12.23 2.23
CA ASN A 68 -18.71 13.38 1.41
C ASN A 68 -17.78 13.02 0.25
N VAL A 69 -17.42 11.74 0.10
CA VAL A 69 -16.38 11.28 -0.85
C VAL A 69 -16.69 11.61 -2.30
N GLU A 70 -17.97 11.62 -2.68
CA GLU A 70 -18.39 11.92 -4.06
C GLU A 70 -18.23 13.40 -4.42
N ASN A 71 -18.14 14.28 -3.42
CA ASN A 71 -17.92 15.73 -3.57
C ASN A 71 -16.43 16.07 -3.43
N TRP A 72 -15.58 15.46 -4.26
CA TRP A 72 -14.12 15.54 -4.14
C TRP A 72 -13.57 16.98 -4.11
N GLU A 73 -14.20 17.91 -4.83
CA GLU A 73 -13.80 19.33 -4.87
C GLU A 73 -13.88 20.04 -3.51
N ARG A 74 -14.79 19.57 -2.64
CA ARG A 74 -15.03 20.12 -1.30
C ARG A 74 -14.67 19.12 -0.20
N TYR A 75 -14.00 18.03 -0.55
CA TYR A 75 -13.70 16.95 0.37
C TYR A 75 -12.60 17.36 1.36
N ALA A 76 -13.02 17.85 2.53
CA ALA A 76 -12.15 18.22 3.63
C ALA A 76 -12.71 17.68 4.97
N PRO A 77 -12.80 16.35 5.13
CA PRO A 77 -13.36 15.77 6.36
C PRO A 77 -12.48 16.10 7.57
N LEU A 78 -13.12 16.20 8.73
CA LEU A 78 -12.45 16.36 10.02
C LEU A 78 -12.31 15.00 10.71
N ILE A 79 -11.31 14.89 11.59
CA ILE A 79 -11.18 13.75 12.50
C ILE A 79 -12.36 13.79 13.48
N PRO A 80 -13.19 12.73 13.60
CA PRO A 80 -14.46 12.76 14.31
C PRO A 80 -14.29 12.56 15.84
N ILE A 81 -13.28 13.19 16.44
CA ILE A 81 -13.07 13.16 17.90
C ILE A 81 -12.86 14.58 18.42
N PRO A 82 -13.79 15.11 19.24
CA PRO A 82 -13.66 16.44 19.81
C PRO A 82 -12.65 16.48 20.96
N ASN A 83 -12.28 17.69 21.39
CA ASN A 83 -11.51 17.94 22.61
C ASN A 83 -10.13 17.25 22.66
N ARG A 84 -9.42 17.24 21.54
CA ARG A 84 -8.08 16.66 21.42
C ARG A 84 -7.04 17.76 21.13
N VAL A 85 -5.77 17.44 21.34
CA VAL A 85 -4.66 18.19 20.75
C VAL A 85 -4.11 17.36 19.60
N ASN A 86 -4.09 17.92 18.39
CA ASN A 86 -3.74 17.20 17.18
C ASN A 86 -2.43 17.72 16.62
N ILE A 87 -1.46 16.84 16.40
CA ILE A 87 -0.18 17.17 15.78
C ILE A 87 -0.15 16.58 14.38
N PHE A 88 -0.04 17.44 13.36
CA PHE A 88 0.22 16.99 12.00
C PHE A 88 1.69 16.61 11.84
N VAL A 89 1.90 15.38 11.39
CA VAL A 89 3.21 14.83 11.06
C VAL A 89 3.26 14.58 9.57
N THR A 90 4.25 15.17 8.91
CA THR A 90 4.50 14.91 7.50
C THR A 90 5.98 14.64 7.25
N ASN A 91 6.29 14.07 6.08
CA ASN A 91 7.64 13.82 5.65
C ASN A 91 8.13 14.90 4.69
N GLU A 92 9.38 15.30 4.89
CA GLU A 92 10.15 16.01 3.88
C GLU A 92 10.89 14.98 3.02
N GLY A 93 10.57 14.93 1.73
CA GLY A 93 11.21 14.02 0.77
C GLY A 93 12.42 14.70 0.13
N ASN A 94 13.63 14.21 0.42
CA ASN A 94 14.88 14.68 -0.20
C ASN A 94 15.51 13.65 -1.16
N GLY A 95 14.72 12.68 -1.62
CA GLY A 95 15.17 11.61 -2.52
C GLY A 95 16.01 10.49 -1.89
N LYS A 96 16.37 10.58 -0.60
CA LYS A 96 17.12 9.52 0.11
C LYS A 96 16.26 8.79 1.14
N ILE A 97 16.09 9.43 2.29
CA ILE A 97 15.35 8.88 3.42
C ILE A 97 14.38 9.96 3.88
N PRO A 98 13.06 9.75 3.74
CA PRO A 98 12.07 10.70 4.24
C PRO A 98 12.26 10.96 5.74
N ILE A 99 12.33 12.24 6.14
CA ILE A 99 12.42 12.67 7.53
C ILE A 99 11.05 13.19 7.96
N GLU A 100 10.43 12.51 8.93
CA GLU A 100 9.13 12.91 9.46
C GLU A 100 9.29 14.00 10.51
N LYS A 101 8.47 15.06 10.41
CA LYS A 101 8.48 16.21 11.31
C LYS A 101 7.05 16.60 11.72
N ALA A 102 6.91 17.12 12.93
CA ALA A 102 5.69 17.80 13.36
C ALA A 102 5.64 19.19 12.72
N ILE A 103 4.61 19.49 11.93
CA ILE A 103 4.54 20.75 11.17
C ILE A 103 3.35 21.64 11.53
N LYS A 104 2.34 21.09 12.20
CA LYS A 104 1.18 21.85 12.65
C LYS A 104 0.61 21.24 13.92
N ILE A 105 0.04 22.09 14.78
CA ILE A 105 -0.71 21.69 15.97
C ILE A 105 -2.06 22.39 15.93
N TRP A 106 -3.13 21.65 16.21
CA TRP A 106 -4.49 22.16 16.39
C TRP A 106 -5.02 21.78 17.77
N ASP A 107 -5.64 22.73 18.45
CA ASP A 107 -6.48 22.46 19.62
C ASP A 107 -7.93 22.26 19.16
N GLY A 108 -8.54 21.13 19.54
CA GLY A 108 -9.91 20.77 19.19
C GLY A 108 -9.96 19.84 17.98
N GLN A 109 -10.63 20.28 16.91
CA GLN A 109 -10.77 19.50 15.68
C GLN A 109 -9.56 19.69 14.76
N ALA A 110 -9.22 18.65 14.01
CA ALA A 110 -8.19 18.71 12.98
C ALA A 110 -8.72 18.10 11.67
N PRO A 111 -8.27 18.63 10.51
CA PRO A 111 -8.57 18.02 9.23
C PRO A 111 -7.97 16.62 9.15
N LEU A 112 -8.66 15.72 8.48
CA LEU A 112 -8.08 14.44 8.09
C LEU A 112 -6.95 14.71 7.08
N PRO A 113 -5.73 14.22 7.33
CA PRO A 113 -4.61 14.50 6.45
C PRO A 113 -4.78 13.77 5.11
N SER A 114 -4.51 14.45 3.99
CA SER A 114 -4.45 13.83 2.66
C SER A 114 -3.14 13.06 2.42
N PHE A 115 -2.10 13.38 3.20
CA PHE A 115 -0.81 12.70 3.25
C PHE A 115 -0.20 12.86 4.65
N GLY A 116 0.76 12.01 5.02
CA GLY A 116 1.32 12.00 6.37
C GLY A 116 0.36 11.38 7.38
N ALA A 117 0.33 11.92 8.60
CA ALA A 117 -0.54 11.44 9.68
C ALA A 117 -0.80 12.52 10.73
N VAL A 118 -1.89 12.38 11.49
CA VAL A 118 -2.20 13.18 12.66
C VAL A 118 -2.08 12.33 13.91
N LEU A 119 -1.27 12.78 14.87
CA LEU A 119 -1.23 12.26 16.22
C LEU A 119 -2.26 13.04 17.05
N SER A 120 -3.33 12.38 17.47
CA SER A 120 -4.41 12.99 18.25
C SER A 120 -4.31 12.59 19.72
N PHE A 121 -4.08 13.57 20.58
CA PHE A 121 -3.85 13.36 22.01
C PHE A 121 -5.07 13.80 22.81
N ASP A 122 -5.36 13.05 23.86
CA ASP A 122 -6.12 13.58 24.99
C ASP A 122 -5.45 14.85 25.55
N LYS A 123 -6.24 15.88 25.87
CA LYS A 123 -5.70 17.19 26.33
C LYS A 123 -4.89 17.07 27.61
N ALA A 124 -5.41 16.37 28.62
CA ALA A 124 -4.74 16.25 29.91
C ALA A 124 -3.46 15.41 29.77
N TYR A 125 -3.52 14.35 28.96
CA TYR A 125 -2.32 13.56 28.65
C TYR A 125 -1.28 14.38 27.89
N PHE A 126 -1.69 15.16 26.88
CA PHE A 126 -0.80 16.03 26.09
C PHE A 126 -0.05 17.02 26.98
N GLN A 127 -0.76 17.76 27.85
CA GLN A 127 -0.16 18.74 28.74
C GLN A 127 0.83 18.11 29.72
N LYS A 128 0.56 16.87 30.16
CA LYS A 128 1.47 16.11 31.03
C LYS A 128 2.79 15.77 30.33
N ILE A 129 2.76 15.32 29.07
CA ILE A 129 3.97 14.88 28.37
C ILE A 129 4.69 16.04 27.64
N PHE A 130 3.96 17.08 27.25
CA PHE A 130 4.44 18.25 26.52
C PHE A 130 4.03 19.56 27.22
N PRO A 131 4.65 19.91 28.36
CA PRO A 131 4.32 21.15 29.09
C PRO A 131 4.68 22.43 28.31
N LYS A 132 5.49 22.34 27.25
CA LYS A 132 5.89 23.45 26.37
C LYS A 132 5.61 23.13 24.91
N THR A 133 4.38 23.40 24.47
CA THR A 133 3.84 23.05 23.14
C THR A 133 4.60 23.65 21.96
N ALA A 134 5.08 24.90 22.08
CA ALA A 134 5.72 25.63 20.97
C ALA A 134 7.02 24.98 20.48
N ILE A 135 7.68 24.17 21.31
CA ILE A 135 8.98 23.55 21.01
C ILE A 135 8.82 22.32 20.09
N LEU A 136 7.58 21.83 19.86
CA LEU A 136 7.33 20.62 19.09
C LEU A 136 7.37 20.82 17.58
N LEU A 137 7.09 22.02 17.09
CA LEU A 137 7.09 22.29 15.65
C LEU A 137 8.52 22.16 15.09
N GLY A 138 8.64 21.50 13.93
CA GLY A 138 9.91 21.19 13.28
C GLY A 138 10.65 19.98 13.88
N GLN A 139 10.23 19.47 15.05
CA GLN A 139 10.88 18.31 15.65
C GLN A 139 10.66 17.04 14.83
N ARG A 140 11.69 16.21 14.79
CA ARG A 140 11.63 14.90 14.16
C ARG A 140 10.66 13.99 14.92
N VAL A 141 9.86 13.25 14.16
CA VAL A 141 9.01 12.18 14.67
C VAL A 141 9.58 10.85 14.21
N LYS A 142 9.84 9.94 15.13
CA LYS A 142 10.19 8.55 14.80
C LYS A 142 9.00 7.67 15.11
N VAL A 143 8.57 6.87 14.15
CA VAL A 143 7.48 5.90 14.31
C VAL A 143 8.07 4.52 14.04
N GLU A 144 7.94 3.62 15.00
CA GLU A 144 8.43 2.24 14.92
C GLU A 144 7.26 1.27 15.15
N PRO A 145 6.92 0.42 14.18
CA PRO A 145 5.91 -0.60 14.38
C PRO A 145 6.40 -1.65 15.38
N VAL A 146 5.51 -2.03 16.30
CA VAL A 146 5.71 -3.17 17.21
C VAL A 146 4.85 -4.31 16.70
N PHE A 147 5.51 -5.35 16.22
CA PHE A 147 4.86 -6.54 15.66
C PHE A 147 4.63 -7.61 16.73
N PRO A 148 3.73 -8.58 16.50
CA PRO A 148 3.67 -9.81 17.28
C PRO A 148 5.04 -10.50 17.45
N LYS A 149 5.26 -11.19 18.58
CA LYS A 149 6.54 -11.85 18.90
C LYS A 149 7.00 -12.84 17.81
N ASN A 150 6.05 -13.48 17.12
CA ASN A 150 6.33 -14.47 16.09
C ASN A 150 6.25 -13.87 14.68
N SER A 151 6.34 -12.55 14.56
CA SER A 151 6.29 -11.92 13.25
C SER A 151 7.65 -12.08 12.53
N PRO A 152 7.65 -12.63 11.30
CA PRO A 152 8.86 -12.97 10.54
C PRO A 152 9.64 -11.76 9.98
N PHE A 153 9.48 -10.55 10.53
CA PHE A 153 10.07 -9.36 9.90
C PHE A 153 11.59 -9.34 9.90
N SER A 154 12.22 -9.94 10.92
CA SER A 154 13.68 -10.08 10.96
C SER A 154 14.22 -11.09 9.95
N SER A 155 13.38 -12.00 9.43
CA SER A 155 13.79 -12.98 8.42
C SER A 155 13.64 -12.47 6.99
N TYR A 156 13.14 -11.25 6.76
CA TYR A 156 12.98 -10.69 5.42
C TYR A 156 14.17 -9.81 5.00
N ARG A 157 14.71 -10.10 3.82
CA ARG A 157 15.68 -9.27 3.09
C ARG A 157 15.00 -8.08 2.41
N GLN A 158 13.80 -8.28 1.88
CA GLN A 158 13.05 -7.26 1.14
C GLN A 158 11.56 -7.29 1.50
N ILE A 159 10.94 -6.11 1.56
CA ILE A 159 9.49 -5.93 1.72
C ILE A 159 9.03 -4.91 0.69
N MET A 160 8.14 -5.31 -0.21
CA MET A 160 7.50 -4.42 -1.17
C MET A 160 6.00 -4.30 -0.90
N GLY A 161 5.47 -3.08 -1.00
CA GLY A 161 4.03 -2.83 -0.96
C GLY A 161 3.35 -3.24 -2.26
N GLY A 162 2.33 -4.08 -2.18
CA GLY A 162 1.35 -4.26 -3.24
C GLY A 162 0.23 -3.22 -3.20
N LEU A 163 -0.65 -3.26 -4.18
CA LEU A 163 -1.84 -2.42 -4.31
C LEU A 163 -3.01 -2.99 -3.48
N VAL A 164 -3.51 -4.16 -3.87
CA VAL A 164 -4.59 -4.93 -3.21
C VAL A 164 -4.38 -6.43 -3.45
N PRO A 165 -4.81 -7.34 -2.56
CA PRO A 165 -4.73 -8.77 -2.81
C PRO A 165 -5.79 -9.22 -3.84
N ALA A 166 -5.43 -10.10 -4.76
CA ALA A 166 -6.34 -10.76 -5.70
C ALA A 166 -6.86 -12.10 -5.14
N VAL A 167 -6.01 -12.84 -4.43
CA VAL A 167 -6.32 -14.11 -3.76
C VAL A 167 -5.78 -14.05 -2.34
N VAL A 168 -6.59 -14.44 -1.36
CA VAL A 168 -6.17 -14.60 0.04
C VAL A 168 -6.62 -15.96 0.54
N ASP A 169 -5.69 -16.75 1.08
CA ASP A 169 -5.95 -18.08 1.64
C ASP A 169 -6.77 -18.94 0.66
N LYS A 170 -6.34 -18.96 -0.60
CA LYS A 170 -6.96 -19.69 -1.72
C LYS A 170 -8.33 -19.15 -2.17
N GLN A 171 -8.79 -18.01 -1.63
CA GLN A 171 -10.05 -17.37 -1.99
C GLN A 171 -9.83 -16.18 -2.93
N HIS A 172 -10.50 -16.16 -4.09
CA HIS A 172 -10.44 -15.05 -5.03
C HIS A 172 -11.35 -13.89 -4.55
N ILE A 173 -10.74 -12.78 -4.15
CA ILE A 173 -11.40 -11.72 -3.38
C ILE A 173 -12.43 -10.93 -4.21
N TYR A 174 -12.11 -10.65 -5.48
CA TYR A 174 -12.94 -9.79 -6.33
C TYR A 174 -13.85 -10.55 -7.31
N ARG A 175 -14.10 -11.85 -7.07
CA ARG A 175 -15.12 -12.61 -7.80
C ARG A 175 -16.52 -12.31 -7.25
N VAL A 176 -16.94 -11.07 -7.43
CA VAL A 176 -18.18 -10.51 -6.91
C VAL A 176 -19.23 -10.37 -8.00
N ARG A 177 -20.51 -10.29 -7.60
CA ARG A 177 -21.65 -10.16 -8.54
C ARG A 177 -22.15 -8.73 -8.65
N THR A 178 -21.87 -7.88 -7.67
CA THR A 178 -22.39 -6.50 -7.62
C THR A 178 -21.31 -5.48 -7.29
N ILE A 179 -21.56 -4.22 -7.68
CA ILE A 179 -20.67 -3.08 -7.36
C ILE A 179 -20.58 -2.86 -5.85
N ALA A 180 -21.67 -3.08 -5.10
CA ALA A 180 -21.66 -2.96 -3.65
C ALA A 180 -20.71 -3.98 -3.00
N GLN A 181 -20.73 -5.23 -3.45
CA GLN A 181 -19.80 -6.25 -3.00
C GLN A 181 -18.35 -5.90 -3.36
N LEU A 182 -18.11 -5.38 -4.56
CA LEU A 182 -16.76 -4.93 -4.96
C LEU A 182 -16.22 -3.83 -4.04
N LYS A 183 -17.03 -2.80 -3.78
CA LYS A 183 -16.68 -1.69 -2.89
C LYS A 183 -16.35 -2.21 -1.49
N GLU A 184 -17.13 -3.14 -0.97
CA GLU A 184 -16.90 -3.72 0.35
C GLU A 184 -15.59 -4.51 0.41
N GLN A 185 -15.30 -5.34 -0.59
CA GLN A 185 -14.03 -6.09 -0.64
C GLN A 185 -12.81 -5.17 -0.77
N LEU A 186 -12.90 -4.12 -1.61
CA LEU A 186 -11.85 -3.11 -1.75
C LEU A 186 -11.62 -2.33 -0.44
N ARG A 187 -12.67 -2.12 0.34
CA ARG A 187 -12.60 -1.52 1.67
C ARG A 187 -11.86 -2.42 2.66
N ILE A 188 -12.29 -3.69 2.77
CA ILE A 188 -11.72 -4.68 3.72
C ILE A 188 -10.23 -4.91 3.47
N TYR A 189 -9.83 -5.13 2.22
CA TYR A 189 -8.49 -5.63 1.88
C TYR A 189 -7.47 -4.55 1.48
N GLY A 190 -7.89 -3.31 1.26
CA GLY A 190 -7.00 -2.26 0.75
C GLY A 190 -7.29 -0.84 1.23
N ASN A 191 -8.43 -0.60 1.87
CA ASN A 191 -9.08 0.72 1.93
C ASN A 191 -9.00 1.48 0.58
N ALA A 192 -9.15 0.72 -0.50
CA ALA A 192 -8.96 1.16 -1.88
C ALA A 192 -10.10 2.07 -2.39
N THR A 193 -11.14 2.24 -1.59
CA THR A 193 -12.29 3.12 -1.85
C THR A 193 -12.09 4.54 -1.32
N SER A 194 -11.05 4.80 -0.51
CA SER A 194 -10.77 6.15 -0.01
C SER A 194 -10.44 7.12 -1.16
N PRO A 195 -10.88 8.39 -1.12
CA PRO A 195 -10.52 9.39 -2.13
C PRO A 195 -9.04 9.43 -2.42
N ILE A 196 -8.20 9.37 -1.38
CA ILE A 196 -6.74 9.43 -1.51
C ILE A 196 -6.19 8.20 -2.25
N ALA A 197 -6.76 7.02 -2.04
CA ALA A 197 -6.40 5.83 -2.82
C ALA A 197 -6.78 5.95 -4.31
N ARG A 198 -7.70 6.86 -4.66
CA ARG A 198 -8.16 7.10 -6.04
C ARG A 198 -7.48 8.31 -6.69
N CYS A 199 -7.16 9.37 -5.94
CA CYS A 199 -6.59 10.63 -6.45
C CYS A 199 -5.15 10.52 -6.98
N GLY A 200 -4.39 9.49 -6.60
CA GLY A 200 -3.00 9.30 -7.06
C GLY A 200 -2.85 8.42 -8.31
N ARG A 201 -3.96 8.05 -8.97
CA ARG A 201 -3.95 7.05 -10.04
C ARG A 201 -4.22 7.70 -11.39
N GLU A 202 -3.50 7.25 -12.42
CA GLU A 202 -3.79 7.66 -13.82
C GLU A 202 -5.22 7.29 -14.21
N SER A 203 -5.74 6.20 -13.65
CA SER A 203 -7.09 5.72 -13.87
C SER A 203 -7.56 4.83 -12.71
N ASN A 204 -8.88 4.68 -12.61
CA ASN A 204 -9.52 3.97 -11.51
C ASN A 204 -9.87 2.52 -11.88
N ASN A 205 -8.87 1.64 -11.96
CA ASN A 205 -9.07 0.20 -12.28
C ASN A 205 -9.85 -0.62 -11.20
N PHE A 206 -10.26 0.04 -10.12
CA PHE A 206 -11.22 -0.47 -9.14
C PHE A 206 -12.67 -0.36 -9.63
N ASP A 207 -12.94 0.46 -10.65
CA ASP A 207 -14.19 0.38 -11.40
C ASP A 207 -14.12 -0.84 -12.33
N PRO A 208 -15.06 -1.79 -12.26
CA PRO A 208 -15.01 -3.00 -13.06
C PRO A 208 -15.15 -2.75 -14.56
N ARG A 209 -15.54 -1.54 -14.97
CA ARG A 209 -15.64 -1.14 -16.37
C ARG A 209 -14.32 -0.62 -16.93
N ILE A 210 -13.39 -0.22 -16.07
CA ILE A 210 -12.11 0.37 -16.45
C ILE A 210 -11.05 -0.73 -16.47
N ARG A 211 -10.40 -0.89 -17.62
CA ARG A 211 -9.35 -1.88 -17.85
C ARG A 211 -8.01 -1.19 -18.04
N GLU A 212 -7.00 -1.73 -17.38
CA GLU A 212 -5.66 -1.16 -17.33
C GLU A 212 -4.62 -2.26 -17.39
N PRO A 213 -3.37 -1.95 -17.80
CA PRO A 213 -2.26 -2.83 -17.56
C PRO A 213 -2.22 -3.24 -16.08
N ALA A 214 -2.14 -4.54 -15.83
CA ALA A 214 -2.19 -5.08 -14.48
C ALA A 214 -1.17 -6.21 -14.32
N GLY A 215 -0.36 -6.10 -13.27
CA GLY A 215 0.59 -7.13 -12.88
C GLY A 215 0.11 -7.77 -11.59
N VAL A 216 0.03 -9.09 -11.58
CA VAL A 216 -0.28 -9.86 -10.38
C VAL A 216 0.85 -10.82 -10.09
N LEU A 217 1.43 -10.71 -8.90
CA LEU A 217 2.32 -11.72 -8.39
C LEU A 217 1.46 -12.80 -7.73
N ILE A 218 1.63 -14.05 -8.16
CA ILE A 218 0.90 -15.22 -7.65
C ILE A 218 1.86 -16.12 -6.89
N GLN A 219 1.37 -16.74 -5.82
CA GLN A 219 2.07 -17.75 -5.03
C GLN A 219 1.19 -19.01 -4.95
N THR A 220 1.75 -20.15 -5.33
CA THR A 220 1.21 -21.49 -5.04
C THR A 220 1.98 -22.10 -3.86
N HIS A 221 1.77 -23.38 -3.58
CA HIS A 221 2.53 -24.07 -2.55
C HIS A 221 4.03 -24.13 -2.88
N ASN A 222 4.35 -24.38 -4.16
CA ASN A 222 5.73 -24.62 -4.60
C ASN A 222 6.29 -23.55 -5.55
N GLN A 223 5.48 -22.59 -6.01
CA GLN A 223 5.88 -21.66 -7.06
C GLN A 223 5.49 -20.22 -6.75
N ILE A 224 6.29 -19.31 -7.30
CA ILE A 224 5.94 -17.90 -7.41
C ILE A 224 6.11 -17.46 -8.86
N GLY A 225 5.19 -16.63 -9.34
CA GLY A 225 5.21 -16.18 -10.72
C GLY A 225 4.38 -14.94 -10.96
N TRP A 226 4.49 -14.42 -12.18
CA TRP A 226 3.73 -13.27 -12.63
C TRP A 226 2.59 -13.70 -13.56
N VAL A 227 1.43 -13.07 -13.39
CA VAL A 227 0.38 -13.02 -14.41
C VAL A 227 0.26 -11.58 -14.86
N LEU A 228 0.53 -11.35 -16.14
CA LEU A 228 0.65 -10.02 -16.73
C LEU A 228 -0.48 -9.77 -17.72
N PHE A 229 -1.10 -8.61 -17.59
CA PHE A 229 -2.13 -8.12 -18.50
C PHE A 229 -1.62 -6.84 -19.12
N ASP A 230 -1.20 -6.89 -20.38
CA ASP A 230 -0.91 -5.67 -21.14
C ASP A 230 -2.19 -4.85 -21.32
N GLY A 231 -2.09 -3.54 -21.54
CA GLY A 231 -3.27 -2.68 -21.68
C GLY A 231 -2.97 -1.37 -22.39
N ARG A 232 -4.03 -0.66 -22.80
CA ARG A 232 -3.95 0.59 -23.59
C ARG A 232 -3.28 0.41 -24.96
N HIS A 233 -3.41 -0.77 -25.56
CA HIS A 233 -2.91 -1.07 -26.89
C HIS A 233 -4.01 -1.72 -27.75
N GLU A 234 -3.86 -1.66 -29.07
CA GLU A 234 -4.83 -2.22 -30.02
C GLU A 234 -5.10 -3.72 -29.81
N LEU A 235 -4.09 -4.45 -29.33
CA LEU A 235 -4.13 -5.90 -29.13
C LEU A 235 -4.39 -6.32 -27.67
N SER A 236 -4.41 -5.37 -26.72
CA SER A 236 -4.77 -5.68 -25.34
C SER A 236 -5.37 -4.47 -24.62
N ILE A 237 -6.55 -4.68 -24.06
CA ILE A 237 -7.33 -3.63 -23.38
C ILE A 237 -7.01 -3.54 -21.89
N GLY A 238 -6.20 -4.44 -21.35
CA GLY A 238 -5.94 -4.55 -19.91
C GLY A 238 -7.02 -5.32 -19.17
N ALA A 239 -7.00 -5.23 -17.84
CA ALA A 239 -7.94 -5.91 -16.97
C ALA A 239 -8.34 -5.02 -15.78
N SER A 240 -9.60 -5.10 -15.37
CA SER A 240 -10.05 -4.59 -14.07
C SER A 240 -9.70 -5.59 -12.96
N VAL A 241 -9.84 -5.17 -11.70
CA VAL A 241 -9.65 -6.10 -10.56
C VAL A 241 -10.62 -7.30 -10.59
N VAL A 242 -11.80 -7.13 -11.17
CA VAL A 242 -12.80 -8.21 -11.31
C VAL A 242 -12.43 -9.14 -12.46
N ASP A 243 -11.98 -8.60 -13.60
CA ASP A 243 -11.51 -9.39 -14.74
C ASP A 243 -10.38 -10.32 -14.32
N VAL A 244 -9.36 -9.77 -13.65
CA VAL A 244 -8.22 -10.54 -13.14
C VAL A 244 -8.67 -11.65 -12.20
N ALA A 245 -9.55 -11.35 -11.23
CA ALA A 245 -10.01 -12.37 -10.27
C ALA A 245 -10.73 -13.53 -10.96
N ASN A 246 -11.51 -13.25 -12.00
CA ASN A 246 -12.18 -14.28 -12.80
C ASN A 246 -11.20 -15.04 -13.70
N ILE A 247 -10.27 -14.35 -14.36
CA ILE A 247 -9.27 -14.98 -15.25
C ILE A 247 -8.34 -15.89 -14.44
N LEU A 248 -7.83 -15.44 -13.29
CA LEU A 248 -7.03 -16.28 -12.41
C LEU A 248 -7.77 -17.55 -12.01
N LYS A 249 -9.09 -17.47 -11.76
CA LYS A 249 -9.88 -18.66 -11.45
C LYS A 249 -10.00 -19.59 -12.65
N ILE A 250 -10.20 -19.05 -13.85
CA ILE A 250 -10.24 -19.84 -15.08
C ILE A 250 -8.91 -20.56 -15.30
N LEU A 251 -7.78 -19.86 -15.14
CA LEU A 251 -6.43 -20.42 -15.28
C LEU A 251 -6.18 -21.52 -14.23
N GLU A 252 -6.59 -21.29 -12.99
CA GLU A 252 -6.52 -22.29 -11.92
C GLU A 252 -7.38 -23.53 -12.24
N THR A 253 -8.63 -23.35 -12.69
CA THR A 253 -9.52 -24.47 -13.07
C THR A 253 -8.97 -25.25 -14.27
N LYS A 254 -8.25 -24.58 -15.17
CA LYS A 254 -7.55 -25.22 -16.29
C LYS A 254 -6.20 -25.84 -15.89
N ASN A 255 -5.83 -25.80 -14.62
CA ASN A 255 -4.57 -26.30 -14.08
C ASN A 255 -3.32 -25.69 -14.74
N VAL A 256 -3.40 -24.42 -15.17
CA VAL A 256 -2.27 -23.74 -15.85
C VAL A 256 -1.04 -23.63 -14.95
N PHE A 257 -1.25 -23.48 -13.64
CA PHE A 257 -0.17 -23.33 -12.65
C PHE A 257 0.28 -24.68 -12.05
N GLY A 258 -0.33 -25.80 -12.44
CA GLY A 258 -0.11 -27.12 -11.83
C GLY A 258 -0.66 -27.28 -10.41
N GLU A 259 -0.88 -26.17 -9.70
CA GLU A 259 -1.37 -26.12 -8.32
C GLU A 259 -2.41 -25.00 -8.13
N ARG A 260 -3.06 -25.02 -6.98
CA ARG A 260 -3.98 -23.96 -6.57
C ARG A 260 -3.20 -22.71 -6.15
N ILE A 261 -3.71 -21.53 -6.51
CA ILE A 261 -3.14 -20.27 -6.03
C ILE A 261 -3.47 -20.13 -4.54
N GLU A 262 -2.46 -19.93 -3.70
CA GLU A 262 -2.63 -19.71 -2.27
C GLU A 262 -2.81 -18.23 -1.95
N GLN A 263 -1.97 -17.39 -2.55
CA GLN A 263 -1.99 -15.94 -2.38
C GLN A 263 -1.73 -15.27 -3.73
N ALA A 264 -2.30 -14.09 -3.94
CA ALA A 264 -1.98 -13.27 -5.09
C ALA A 264 -2.16 -11.80 -4.78
N VAL A 265 -1.30 -10.94 -5.33
CA VAL A 265 -1.33 -9.50 -5.06
C VAL A 265 -1.09 -8.69 -6.32
N PHE A 266 -1.92 -7.67 -6.50
CA PHE A 266 -1.69 -6.66 -7.53
C PHE A 266 -0.49 -5.80 -7.15
N VAL A 267 0.39 -5.52 -8.09
CA VAL A 267 1.42 -4.47 -7.96
C VAL A 267 0.96 -3.20 -8.68
N ASP A 268 1.76 -2.13 -8.62
CA ASP A 268 1.43 -0.90 -9.35
C ASP A 268 1.33 -1.19 -10.86
N GLY A 269 0.17 -0.87 -11.43
CA GLY A 269 -0.19 -1.17 -12.81
C GLY A 269 -0.01 0.03 -13.74
N GLY A 270 -0.81 0.08 -14.80
CA GLY A 270 -0.80 1.18 -15.75
C GLY A 270 0.57 1.32 -16.44
N SER A 271 1.01 2.54 -16.64
CA SER A 271 2.33 2.82 -17.23
C SER A 271 3.52 2.41 -16.35
N ALA A 272 3.33 2.11 -15.06
CA ALA A 272 4.43 1.61 -14.22
C ALA A 272 4.73 0.13 -14.39
N MET A 273 3.81 -0.64 -14.98
CA MET A 273 3.95 -2.09 -15.03
C MET A 273 5.04 -2.51 -16.01
N LYS A 274 6.16 -2.98 -15.47
CA LYS A 274 7.29 -3.52 -16.23
C LYS A 274 7.89 -4.70 -15.49
N VAL A 275 8.00 -5.82 -16.17
CA VAL A 275 8.61 -7.04 -15.66
C VAL A 275 9.72 -7.44 -16.61
N TYR A 276 10.90 -7.68 -16.05
CA TYR A 276 12.10 -8.03 -16.81
C TYR A 276 12.58 -9.41 -16.39
N THR A 277 13.07 -10.21 -17.34
CA THR A 277 14.07 -11.23 -17.04
C THR A 277 15.44 -10.55 -16.98
N VAL A 278 16.23 -10.98 -16.01
CA VAL A 278 17.58 -10.45 -15.78
C VAL A 278 18.57 -11.58 -16.02
N GLU A 279 19.46 -11.37 -16.98
CA GLU A 279 20.60 -12.24 -17.23
C GLU A 279 21.87 -11.45 -16.90
N SER A 280 22.74 -12.00 -16.05
CA SER A 280 24.01 -11.36 -15.72
C SER A 280 25.14 -12.37 -15.65
N ASP A 281 26.29 -12.01 -16.21
CA ASP A 281 27.54 -12.75 -16.14
C ASP A 281 28.54 -12.12 -15.15
N GLY A 282 28.09 -11.16 -14.33
CA GLY A 282 28.90 -10.40 -13.38
C GLY A 282 29.61 -9.18 -13.98
N SER A 283 29.76 -9.10 -15.31
CA SER A 283 30.35 -7.95 -16.01
C SER A 283 29.31 -7.16 -16.81
N ASN A 284 28.31 -7.86 -17.34
CA ASN A 284 27.20 -7.35 -18.10
C ASN A 284 25.88 -7.78 -17.47
N THR A 285 24.87 -6.91 -17.58
CA THR A 285 23.50 -7.22 -17.18
C THR A 285 22.59 -6.91 -18.34
N ARG A 286 21.86 -7.93 -18.81
CA ARG A 286 20.84 -7.83 -19.84
C ARG A 286 19.47 -7.89 -19.19
N LEU A 287 18.62 -6.93 -19.55
CA LEU A 287 17.22 -6.85 -19.12
C LEU A 287 16.34 -7.11 -20.33
N ASN A 288 15.59 -8.21 -20.35
CA ASN A 288 14.60 -8.47 -21.40
C ASN A 288 13.20 -8.27 -20.83
N ILE A 289 12.44 -7.35 -21.39
CA ILE A 289 11.10 -7.06 -20.92
C ILE A 289 10.10 -8.16 -21.32
N LEU A 290 9.27 -8.60 -20.38
CA LEU A 290 8.31 -9.69 -20.56
C LEU A 290 6.90 -9.20 -20.94
N ASN A 291 6.65 -7.91 -20.88
CA ASN A 291 5.33 -7.32 -21.13
C ASN A 291 5.44 -6.08 -22.02
N ARG A 292 4.33 -5.69 -22.64
CA ARG A 292 4.27 -4.44 -23.40
C ARG A 292 4.03 -3.27 -22.45
N VAL A 293 4.88 -2.26 -22.55
CA VAL A 293 4.79 -1.06 -21.70
C VAL A 293 3.76 -0.11 -22.25
N ALA A 294 2.75 0.19 -21.44
CA ALA A 294 1.74 1.19 -21.78
C ALA A 294 2.31 2.62 -21.72
N ALA A 295 1.89 3.44 -22.67
CA ALA A 295 2.12 4.88 -22.63
C ALA A 295 1.36 5.51 -21.45
N GLY A 296 1.95 6.54 -20.84
CA GLY A 296 1.33 7.26 -19.73
C GLY A 296 2.24 8.33 -19.14
N SER A 297 1.89 8.84 -17.97
CA SER A 297 2.63 9.91 -17.30
C SER A 297 4.09 9.54 -17.02
N ARG A 298 4.35 8.23 -16.82
CA ARG A 298 5.67 7.66 -16.51
C ARG A 298 6.47 7.24 -17.74
N ASN A 299 5.80 6.96 -18.87
CA ASN A 299 6.44 6.66 -20.15
C ASN A 299 5.77 7.51 -21.24
N LYS A 300 6.26 8.76 -21.36
CA LYS A 300 5.81 9.65 -22.43
C LYS A 300 6.32 9.12 -23.77
N PRO A 301 5.53 9.22 -24.85
CA PRO A 301 5.98 8.85 -26.18
C PRO A 301 7.33 9.51 -26.52
N GLY A 302 8.31 8.72 -26.97
CA GLY A 302 9.61 9.20 -27.46
C GLY A 302 10.66 9.53 -26.41
N ILE A 303 10.35 9.49 -25.11
CA ILE A 303 11.31 9.86 -24.03
C ILE A 303 12.01 8.63 -23.43
N ASP A 304 11.38 7.45 -23.50
CA ASP A 304 11.91 6.21 -22.94
C ASP A 304 11.45 5.03 -23.81
N PRO A 305 12.09 4.81 -24.98
CA PRO A 305 11.71 3.71 -25.89
C PRO A 305 11.93 2.32 -25.27
N GLU A 306 12.75 2.21 -24.24
CA GLU A 306 13.07 0.95 -23.55
C GLU A 306 12.29 0.77 -22.22
N GLY A 307 11.59 1.80 -21.75
CA GLY A 307 10.82 1.78 -20.51
C GLY A 307 11.66 1.73 -19.23
N LEU A 308 12.93 2.15 -19.23
CA LEU A 308 13.85 2.00 -18.11
C LEU A 308 13.62 2.94 -16.90
N ASN A 309 12.50 3.68 -16.84
CA ASN A 309 12.10 4.40 -15.63
C ASN A 309 11.71 3.44 -14.47
N LEU A 310 12.70 3.03 -13.66
CA LEU A 310 12.56 2.16 -12.48
C LEU A 310 12.49 3.00 -11.18
N TYR A 311 11.37 2.94 -10.46
CA TYR A 311 11.18 3.69 -9.19
C TYR A 311 11.07 2.79 -7.95
N SER A 312 10.62 1.55 -8.12
CA SER A 312 10.48 0.54 -7.06
C SER A 312 10.64 -0.83 -7.68
N THR A 313 11.71 -1.54 -7.30
CA THR A 313 12.09 -2.82 -7.91
C THR A 313 11.96 -3.94 -6.89
N LEU A 314 11.20 -4.97 -7.25
CA LEU A 314 11.21 -6.26 -6.57
C LEU A 314 12.19 -7.16 -7.33
N GLN A 315 13.21 -7.65 -6.64
CA GLN A 315 14.13 -8.63 -7.21
C GLN A 315 13.74 -10.01 -6.69
N LEU A 316 13.48 -10.92 -7.62
CA LEU A 316 13.21 -12.32 -7.32
C LEU A 316 14.44 -13.13 -7.74
N ASP A 317 15.28 -13.47 -6.77
CA ASP A 317 16.40 -14.37 -7.00
C ASP A 317 15.84 -15.80 -7.06
N LEU A 318 15.65 -16.32 -8.28
CA LEU A 318 15.33 -17.73 -8.46
C LEU A 318 16.56 -18.53 -8.04
N GLN A 319 16.55 -19.11 -6.84
CA GLN A 319 17.52 -20.16 -6.54
C GLN A 319 17.27 -21.28 -7.54
N LYS A 320 18.30 -21.62 -8.32
CA LYS A 320 18.32 -22.91 -9.03
C LYS A 320 18.12 -23.98 -7.96
N GLN A 321 16.99 -24.68 -8.00
CA GLN A 321 16.88 -25.94 -7.25
C GLN A 321 18.00 -26.86 -7.76
N GLY A 322 18.73 -27.44 -6.80
CA GLY A 322 20.04 -28.08 -6.97
C GLY A 322 20.32 -28.74 -8.33
N GLU A 323 21.45 -28.33 -8.91
CA GLU A 323 22.34 -29.26 -9.60
C GLU A 323 23.13 -30.05 -8.55
#